data_AF-A0A7S4WA77-F1
#
_entry.id   AF-A0A7S4WA77-F1
#
_cell.length_a   1.000
_cell.length_b   1.000
_cell.length_c   1.000
_cell.angle_alpha   90.00
_cell.angle_beta   90.00
_cell.angle_gamma   90.00
#
_symmetry.space_group_name_H-M   'P 1'
#
loop_
_entity.id
_entity.type
_entity.pdbx_description
1 polymer ?
#
loop_
_entity_poly.entity_id
_entity_poly.type
_entity_poly.pdbx_seq_one_letter_code
_entity_poly.pdbx_strand_id
1 'polypeptide(L)'
;MAEAAAKRSRQGEDALRPPDGMASTYRLNDGREMPRLGFGVYRVPKGERCYRAVSAALAEGYRLVDTARLYGNEADVGRAVRESGVPREAVFVTTKVQDSDHGFREALAAGRRSARTTQARQTRPRRERGLGRAAAEPRCLRTRLSRPGPSPRAI
;
A
#
# COMPACT_ATOMS: atom_id res chain seq x y z
N MET A 1 -6.20 46.62 -12.85
CA MET A 1 -5.10 46.46 -11.87
C MET A 1 -5.43 45.58 -10.65
N ALA A 2 -6.69 45.17 -10.40
CA ALA A 2 -7.06 44.36 -9.23
C ALA A 2 -6.92 42.83 -9.41
N GLU A 3 -6.67 42.33 -10.63
CA GLU A 3 -6.70 40.89 -10.94
C GLU A 3 -5.40 40.13 -10.59
N ALA A 4 -4.29 40.86 -10.39
CA ALA A 4 -2.98 40.27 -10.11
C ALA A 4 -2.79 39.81 -8.65
N ALA A 5 -3.59 40.34 -7.72
CA ALA A 5 -3.45 40.04 -6.28
C ALA A 5 -4.08 38.70 -5.89
N ALA A 6 -5.16 38.27 -6.55
CA ALA A 6 -5.84 37.00 -6.25
C ALA A 6 -5.12 35.76 -6.82
N LYS A 7 -4.18 35.93 -7.75
CA LYS A 7 -3.37 34.83 -8.31
C LYS A 7 -2.18 34.45 -7.43
N ARG A 8 -1.75 35.31 -6.48
CA ARG A 8 -0.62 35.03 -5.59
C ARG A 8 -0.98 34.13 -4.39
N SER A 9 -2.24 34.01 -4.01
CA SER A 9 -2.66 33.19 -2.87
C SER A 9 -2.96 31.73 -3.24
N ARG A 10 -3.21 31.42 -4.53
CA ARG A 10 -3.50 30.04 -4.99
C ARG A 10 -2.27 29.22 -5.36
N GLN A 11 -1.12 29.87 -5.57
CA GLN A 11 0.09 29.19 -6.03
C GLN A 11 0.73 28.26 -4.99
N GLY A 12 0.46 28.48 -3.69
CA GLY A 12 0.95 27.60 -2.63
C GLY A 12 0.21 26.27 -2.53
N GLU A 13 -1.09 26.24 -2.85
CA GLU A 13 -1.91 25.02 -2.77
C GLU A 13 -1.85 24.20 -4.07
N ASP A 14 -1.69 24.87 -5.22
CA ASP A 14 -1.60 24.23 -6.53
C ASP A 14 -0.27 23.49 -6.73
N ALA A 15 0.82 23.93 -6.07
CA ALA A 15 2.11 23.26 -6.11
C ALA A 15 2.12 21.88 -5.42
N LEU A 16 1.17 21.62 -4.51
CA LEU A 16 1.06 20.33 -3.83
C LEU A 16 0.16 19.35 -4.59
N ARG A 17 -0.62 19.86 -5.56
CA ARG A 17 -1.55 19.09 -6.37
C ARG A 17 -0.76 18.39 -7.49
N PRO A 18 -0.79 17.05 -7.57
CA PRO A 18 -0.13 16.35 -8.68
C PRO A 18 -0.77 16.81 -10.00
N PRO A 19 0.01 16.89 -11.10
CA PRO A 19 -0.55 17.15 -12.43
C PRO A 19 -1.64 16.12 -12.75
N ASP A 20 -2.61 16.50 -13.58
CA ASP A 20 -3.92 15.84 -13.71
C ASP A 20 -3.88 14.34 -14.13
N GLY A 21 -2.71 13.79 -14.48
CA GLY A 21 -2.48 12.35 -14.65
C GLY A 21 -1.90 11.59 -13.43
N MET A 22 -1.10 12.26 -12.59
CA MET A 22 -0.45 11.65 -11.42
C MET A 22 -1.38 11.46 -10.22
N ALA A 23 -2.50 12.19 -10.19
CA ALA A 23 -3.50 12.07 -9.13
C ALA A 23 -4.47 10.88 -9.31
N SER A 24 -4.33 10.09 -10.39
CA SER A 24 -5.24 8.98 -10.66
C SER A 24 -5.01 7.78 -9.73
N THR A 25 -6.10 7.21 -9.19
CA THR A 25 -6.07 6.12 -8.21
C THR A 25 -6.89 4.91 -8.67
N TYR A 26 -6.58 3.75 -8.09
CA TYR A 26 -7.45 2.59 -8.06
C TYR A 26 -8.00 2.39 -6.64
N ARG A 27 -9.30 2.12 -6.54
CA ARG A 27 -9.93 1.74 -5.28
C ARG A 27 -9.66 0.26 -4.99
N LEU A 28 -9.01 -0.01 -3.86
CA LEU A 28 -8.76 -1.37 -3.38
C LEU A 28 -10.02 -1.97 -2.75
N ASN A 29 -10.03 -3.29 -2.59
CA ASN A 29 -11.16 -4.04 -2.03
C ASN A 29 -11.53 -3.67 -0.58
N ASP A 30 -10.65 -2.98 0.14
CA ASP A 30 -10.90 -2.46 1.48
C ASP A 30 -11.24 -0.96 1.51
N GLY A 31 -11.44 -0.36 0.34
CA GLY A 31 -11.89 1.01 0.16
C GLY A 31 -10.78 2.06 0.17
N ARG A 32 -9.51 1.66 0.31
CA ARG A 32 -8.38 2.59 0.18
C ARG A 32 -8.12 2.95 -1.28
N GLU A 33 -7.74 4.19 -1.52
CA GLU A 33 -7.28 4.66 -2.84
C GLU A 33 -5.77 4.46 -2.97
N MET A 34 -5.35 3.71 -3.99
CA MET A 34 -3.94 3.48 -4.31
C MET A 34 -3.57 4.24 -5.57
N PRO A 35 -2.54 5.11 -5.56
CA PRO A 35 -2.07 5.78 -6.77
C PRO A 35 -1.68 4.78 -7.86
N ARG A 36 -2.08 5.07 -9.10
CA ARG A 36 -1.80 4.20 -10.26
C ARG A 36 -0.33 4.22 -10.66
N LEU A 37 0.34 5.35 -10.45
CA LEU A 37 1.76 5.55 -10.72
C LEU A 37 2.53 5.59 -9.40
N GLY A 38 3.67 4.91 -9.36
CA GLY A 38 4.55 4.89 -8.20
C GLY A 38 6.03 4.83 -8.55
N PHE A 39 6.85 5.18 -7.56
CA PHE A 39 8.29 5.22 -7.67
C PHE A 39 8.92 4.01 -6.96
N GLY A 40 9.51 3.10 -7.72
CA GLY A 40 10.18 1.90 -7.19
C GLY A 40 11.65 2.17 -6.89
N VAL A 41 12.13 1.73 -5.71
CA VAL A 41 13.53 1.96 -5.28
C VAL A 41 14.40 0.71 -5.31
N TYR A 42 14.01 -0.32 -6.07
CA TYR A 42 14.86 -1.49 -6.26
C TYR A 42 16.18 -1.10 -6.96
N ARG A 43 17.31 -1.59 -6.44
CA ARG A 43 18.68 -1.28 -6.91
C ARG A 43 19.09 0.19 -6.80
N VAL A 44 18.29 1.05 -6.18
CA VAL A 44 18.75 2.39 -5.80
C VAL A 44 19.68 2.24 -4.60
N PRO A 45 20.96 2.66 -4.69
CA PRO A 45 21.91 2.55 -3.58
C PRO A 45 21.38 3.23 -2.32
N LYS A 46 21.52 2.54 -1.18
CA LYS A 46 21.14 3.05 0.15
C LYS A 46 21.90 4.33 0.52
N GLY A 47 21.39 5.03 1.52
CA GLY A 47 21.90 6.31 1.99
C GLY A 47 21.40 7.48 1.15
N GLU A 48 22.27 8.48 0.97
CA GLU A 48 21.92 9.78 0.40
C GLU A 48 21.35 9.68 -1.03
N ARG A 49 21.78 8.68 -1.82
CA ARG A 49 21.27 8.49 -3.19
C ARG A 49 19.80 8.06 -3.19
N CYS A 50 19.42 7.13 -2.31
CA CYS A 50 18.02 6.72 -2.17
C CYS A 50 17.17 7.86 -1.61
N TYR A 51 17.65 8.54 -0.57
CA TYR A 51 16.99 9.70 0.00
C TYR A 51 16.68 10.76 -1.08
N ARG A 52 17.69 11.22 -1.83
CA ARG A 52 17.50 12.24 -2.88
C ARG A 52 16.56 11.79 -3.99
N ALA A 53 16.66 10.53 -4.42
CA ALA A 53 15.79 9.99 -5.46
C ALA A 53 14.32 10.01 -5.03
N VAL A 54 14.02 9.59 -3.80
CA VAL A 54 12.66 9.59 -3.26
C VAL A 54 12.17 11.02 -3.02
N SER A 55 13.00 11.90 -2.44
CA SER A 55 12.64 13.31 -2.22
C SER A 55 12.33 14.03 -3.54
N ALA A 56 13.12 13.80 -4.59
CA ALA A 56 12.85 14.33 -5.92
C ALA A 56 11.52 13.78 -6.47
N ALA A 57 11.27 12.48 -6.39
CA ALA A 57 10.01 11.90 -6.85
C ALA A 57 8.79 12.52 -6.13
N LEU A 58 8.86 12.70 -4.81
CA LEU A 58 7.79 13.32 -4.03
C LEU A 58 7.56 14.80 -4.43
N ALA A 59 8.64 15.55 -4.69
CA ALA A 59 8.59 16.93 -5.16
C ALA A 59 7.97 17.04 -6.56
N GLU A 60 8.25 16.08 -7.45
CA GLU A 60 7.64 16.01 -8.78
C GLU A 60 6.18 15.57 -8.75
N GLY A 61 5.62 15.19 -7.58
CA GLY A 61 4.20 14.86 -7.45
C GLY A 61 3.89 13.38 -7.30
N TYR A 62 4.89 12.50 -7.19
CA TYR A 62 4.64 11.09 -6.88
C TYR A 62 4.00 10.96 -5.49
N ARG A 63 3.03 10.06 -5.39
CA ARG A 63 2.33 9.77 -4.13
C ARG A 63 2.37 8.28 -3.76
N LEU A 64 3.01 7.43 -4.56
CA LEU A 64 3.30 6.05 -4.21
C LEU A 64 4.80 5.80 -4.27
N VAL A 65 5.37 5.22 -3.21
CA VAL A 65 6.77 4.78 -3.14
C VAL A 65 6.82 3.29 -2.81
N ASP A 66 7.49 2.51 -3.64
CA ASP A 66 7.67 1.08 -3.48
C ASP A 66 9.09 0.70 -3.07
N THR A 67 9.22 0.08 -1.90
CA THR A 67 10.46 -0.49 -1.38
C THR A 67 10.26 -1.95 -0.96
N ALA A 68 11.26 -2.55 -0.34
CA ALA A 68 11.19 -3.86 0.31
C ALA A 68 12.27 -3.97 1.38
N ARG A 69 12.06 -4.84 2.37
CA ARG A 69 13.07 -5.11 3.39
C ARG A 69 14.41 -5.53 2.78
N LEU A 70 14.35 -6.38 1.76
CA LEU A 70 15.51 -6.90 1.03
C LEU A 70 16.37 -5.79 0.39
N TYR A 71 15.78 -4.64 0.05
CA TYR A 71 16.51 -3.58 -0.66
C TYR A 71 17.48 -2.83 0.26
N GLY A 72 17.28 -2.92 1.59
CA GLY A 72 18.17 -2.31 2.58
C GLY A 72 18.13 -0.78 2.61
N ASN A 73 17.16 -0.14 1.97
CA ASN A 73 17.01 1.31 1.86
C ASN A 73 15.70 1.86 2.46
N GLU A 74 14.99 1.05 3.27
CA GLU A 74 13.74 1.44 3.93
C GLU A 74 13.89 2.69 4.82
N ALA A 75 15.04 2.84 5.48
CA ALA A 75 15.31 3.98 6.37
C ALA A 75 15.43 5.29 5.59
N ASP A 76 16.04 5.23 4.39
CA ASP A 76 16.21 6.38 3.51
C ASP A 76 14.86 6.82 2.93
N VAL A 77 14.01 5.86 2.53
CA VAL A 77 12.62 6.11 2.11
C VAL A 77 11.85 6.78 3.23
N GLY A 78 11.88 6.22 4.44
CA GLY A 78 11.17 6.79 5.59
C GLY A 78 11.67 8.19 5.96
N ARG A 79 12.98 8.46 5.77
CA ARG A 79 13.57 9.79 5.95
C ARG A 79 13.06 10.78 4.89
N ALA A 80 13.09 10.40 3.62
CA ALA A 80 12.60 11.24 2.53
C ALA A 80 11.12 11.59 2.70
N VAL A 81 10.27 10.63 3.09
CA VAL A 81 8.85 10.89 3.35
C VAL A 81 8.67 11.91 4.48
N ARG A 82 9.41 11.80 5.59
CA ARG A 82 9.36 12.77 6.71
C ARG A 82 9.78 14.18 6.30
N GLU A 83 10.88 14.27 5.56
CA GLU A 83 11.54 15.55 5.24
C GLU A 83 10.94 16.19 3.97
N SER A 84 10.07 15.49 3.22
CA SER A 84 9.49 15.97 1.96
C SER A 84 8.54 17.16 2.08
N GLY A 85 7.99 17.43 3.28
CA GLY A 85 6.92 18.41 3.47
C GLY A 85 5.54 17.99 2.95
N VAL A 86 5.42 16.81 2.32
CA VAL A 86 4.14 16.25 1.88
C VAL A 86 3.41 15.63 3.09
N PRO A 87 2.10 15.89 3.30
CA PRO A 87 1.33 15.27 4.36
C PRO A 87 1.45 13.75 4.30
N ARG A 88 1.74 13.10 5.43
CA ARG A 88 2.02 11.67 5.46
C ARG A 88 0.87 10.87 4.86
N GLU A 89 -0.37 11.22 5.16
CA GLU A 89 -1.59 10.60 4.64
C GLU A 89 -1.74 10.68 3.12
N ALA A 90 -1.07 11.62 2.45
CA ALA A 90 -1.07 11.73 1.00
C ALA A 90 -0.05 10.79 0.33
N VAL A 91 0.82 10.12 1.10
CA VAL A 91 1.86 9.22 0.56
C VAL A 91 1.50 7.75 0.82
N PHE A 92 1.33 6.98 -0.23
CA PHE A 92 1.20 5.53 -0.19
C PHE A 92 2.60 4.90 -0.20
N VAL A 93 2.95 4.14 0.84
CA VAL A 93 4.26 3.46 0.90
C VAL A 93 4.02 1.95 0.92
N THR A 94 4.62 1.24 -0.03
CA THR A 94 4.63 -0.22 -0.08
C THR A 94 5.98 -0.76 0.34
N THR A 95 5.97 -1.80 1.17
CA THR A 95 7.16 -2.60 1.51
C THR A 95 6.77 -4.07 1.51
N LYS A 96 7.77 -4.95 1.48
CA LYS A 96 7.62 -6.39 1.31
C LYS A 96 8.41 -7.10 2.41
N VAL A 97 7.80 -8.13 3.00
CA VAL A 97 8.47 -9.03 3.94
C VAL A 97 9.53 -9.82 3.18
N GLN A 98 10.68 -10.06 3.81
CA GLN A 98 11.76 -10.85 3.22
C GLN A 98 11.47 -12.35 3.39
N ASP A 99 11.96 -13.18 2.46
CA ASP A 99 11.72 -14.63 2.47
C ASP A 99 12.10 -15.32 3.80
N SER A 100 13.16 -14.85 4.46
CA SER A 100 13.62 -15.35 5.77
C SER A 100 12.69 -15.03 6.94
N ASP A 101 11.73 -14.12 6.75
CA ASP A 101 10.74 -13.70 7.74
C ASP A 101 9.37 -14.36 7.49
N HIS A 102 9.29 -15.39 6.65
CA HIS A 102 8.06 -16.18 6.50
C HIS A 102 7.74 -16.94 7.80
N GLY A 103 6.44 -17.00 8.13
CA GLY A 103 5.94 -17.49 9.42
C GLY A 103 5.03 -16.44 10.06
N PHE A 104 4.02 -16.86 10.81
CA PHE A 104 3.00 -15.94 11.31
C PHE A 104 3.59 -14.87 12.24
N ARG A 105 4.41 -15.27 13.21
CA ARG A 105 4.98 -14.36 14.21
C ARG A 105 6.11 -13.52 13.60
N GLU A 106 6.90 -14.14 12.74
CA GLU A 106 8.04 -13.60 12.03
C GLU A 106 7.59 -12.51 11.07
N ALA A 107 6.60 -12.80 10.22
CA ALA A 107 6.05 -11.85 9.27
C ALA A 107 5.36 -10.67 9.99
N LEU A 108 4.63 -10.93 11.09
CA LEU A 108 4.04 -9.86 11.89
C LEU A 108 5.10 -8.96 12.52
N ALA A 109 6.18 -9.54 13.06
CA ALA A 109 7.30 -8.79 13.60
C ALA A 109 8.03 -8.00 12.52
N ALA A 110 8.29 -8.61 11.36
CA ALA A 110 8.93 -7.99 10.20
C ALA A 110 8.10 -6.82 9.66
N GLY A 111 6.81 -7.02 9.42
CA GLY A 111 5.91 -5.96 8.98
C GLY A 111 5.88 -4.79 9.97
N ARG A 112 5.90 -5.06 11.28
CA ARG A 112 6.01 -4.00 12.30
C ARG A 112 7.33 -3.26 12.29
N ARG A 113 8.46 -3.96 12.08
CA ARG A 113 9.78 -3.34 11.93
C ARG A 113 9.80 -2.42 10.72
N SER A 114 9.44 -2.93 9.55
CA SER A 114 9.41 -2.18 8.29
C SER A 114 8.48 -0.96 8.35
N ALA A 115 7.30 -1.10 8.95
CA ALA A 115 6.35 0.01 9.11
C ALA A 115 6.89 1.17 9.96
N ARG A 116 7.65 0.87 11.03
CA ARG A 116 8.31 1.92 11.83
C ARG A 116 9.38 2.66 11.04
N THR A 117 10.16 1.92 10.25
CA THR A 117 11.27 2.48 9.48
C THR A 117 10.79 3.34 8.31
N THR A 118 9.88 2.81 7.49
CA THR A 118 9.35 3.45 6.27
C THR A 118 8.22 4.45 6.53
N GLN A 119 7.73 4.51 7.76
CA GLN A 119 6.49 5.17 8.15
C GLN A 119 5.21 4.56 7.53
N ALA A 120 5.22 3.36 6.95
CA ALA A 120 4.02 2.74 6.41
C ALA A 120 2.90 2.64 7.48
N ARG A 121 1.69 3.10 7.15
CA ARG A 121 0.52 2.87 8.02
C ARG A 121 0.19 1.39 8.00
N GLN A 122 0.24 0.74 9.16
CA GLN A 122 -0.32 -0.60 9.30
C GLN A 122 -1.84 -0.52 9.22
N THR A 123 -2.44 -1.26 8.30
CA THR A 123 -3.88 -1.52 8.34
C THR A 123 -4.17 -2.32 9.60
N ARG A 124 -4.97 -1.75 10.51
CA ARG A 124 -5.55 -2.58 11.56
C ARG A 124 -6.47 -3.60 10.87
N PRO A 125 -6.38 -4.90 11.17
CA PRO A 125 -7.42 -5.81 10.75
C PRO A 125 -8.75 -5.22 11.24
N ARG A 126 -9.79 -5.22 10.37
CA ARG A 126 -11.13 -4.84 10.81
C ARG A 126 -11.41 -5.68 12.04
N ARG A 127 -11.57 -5.05 13.21
CA ARG A 127 -12.22 -5.72 14.32
C ARG A 127 -13.59 -6.08 13.80
N GLU A 128 -13.86 -7.36 13.62
CA GLU A 128 -15.22 -7.82 13.44
C GLU A 128 -16.02 -7.25 14.61
N ARG A 129 -16.91 -6.31 14.32
CA ARG A 129 -17.86 -5.84 15.30
C ARG A 129 -18.84 -6.99 15.51
N GLY A 130 -18.60 -7.76 16.58
CA GLY A 130 -19.57 -8.66 17.20
C GLY A 130 -20.04 -9.82 16.32
N LEU A 131 -19.29 -10.92 16.31
CA LEU A 131 -19.92 -12.24 16.22
C LEU A 131 -20.35 -12.61 17.64
N GLY A 132 -21.62 -12.34 17.94
CA GLY A 132 -22.32 -13.06 18.99
C GLY A 132 -22.18 -14.56 18.74
N ARG A 133 -21.97 -15.32 19.82
CA ARG A 133 -21.88 -16.78 19.83
C ARG A 133 -22.93 -17.43 18.92
N ALA A 134 -22.47 -18.06 17.85
CA ALA A 134 -23.11 -19.26 17.30
C ALA A 134 -22.01 -20.09 16.66
N ALA A 135 -21.59 -21.15 17.36
CA ALA A 135 -20.80 -22.21 16.76
C ALA A 135 -21.67 -22.85 15.66
N ALA A 136 -21.27 -22.69 14.41
CA ALA A 136 -21.77 -23.48 13.30
C ALA A 136 -20.54 -24.04 12.58
N GLU A 137 -20.44 -25.37 12.60
CA GLU A 137 -19.34 -26.13 12.02
C GLU A 137 -19.02 -25.76 10.56
N PRO A 138 -17.77 -25.95 10.10
CA PRO A 138 -17.43 -25.74 8.71
C PRO A 138 -18.12 -26.82 7.86
N ARG A 139 -19.26 -26.46 7.27
CA ARG A 139 -19.81 -27.21 6.13
C ARG A 139 -18.84 -27.05 4.96
N CYS A 140 -17.87 -27.96 4.90
CA CYS A 140 -17.16 -28.28 3.67
C CYS A 140 -18.22 -28.43 2.56
N LEU A 141 -18.11 -27.62 1.52
CA LEU A 141 -18.87 -27.76 0.28
C LEU A 141 -18.66 -29.19 -0.25
N ARG A 142 -19.58 -30.10 0.10
CA ARG A 142 -19.72 -31.37 -0.61
C ARG A 142 -20.09 -31.01 -2.04
N THR A 143 -19.11 -31.08 -2.93
CA THR A 143 -19.34 -31.19 -4.36
C THR A 143 -20.38 -32.29 -4.57
N ARG A 144 -21.55 -31.92 -5.10
CA ARG A 144 -22.54 -32.88 -5.57
C ARG A 144 -21.95 -33.56 -6.80
N LEU A 145 -21.16 -34.60 -6.59
CA LEU A 145 -20.95 -35.61 -7.62
C LEU A 145 -22.29 -36.33 -7.78
N SER A 146 -23.02 -35.95 -8.82
CA SER A 146 -24.17 -36.68 -9.33
C SER A 146 -23.73 -38.12 -9.61
N ARG A 147 -24.17 -39.06 -8.78
CA ARG A 147 -24.06 -40.48 -9.08
C ARG A 147 -24.94 -40.78 -10.31
N PRO A 148 -24.42 -41.38 -11.38
CA PRO A 148 -25.29 -41.93 -12.42
C PRO A 148 -26.08 -43.11 -11.84
N GLY A 149 -27.40 -43.10 -12.04
CA GLY A 149 -28.30 -44.18 -11.61
C GLY A 149 -28.03 -45.49 -12.37
N PRO A 150 -28.46 -46.64 -11.83
CA PRO A 150 -28.23 -47.93 -12.49
C PRO A 150 -29.00 -48.02 -13.81
N SER A 151 -28.32 -48.48 -14.87
CA SER A 151 -28.94 -48.74 -16.16
C SER A 151 -29.92 -49.93 -16.06
N PRO A 152 -31.06 -49.90 -16.78
CA PRO A 152 -31.95 -51.05 -16.84
C PRO A 152 -31.28 -52.15 -17.66
N ARG A 153 -31.18 -53.35 -17.06
CA ARG A 153 -30.79 -54.58 -17.76
C ARG A 153 -31.83 -54.86 -18.84
N ALA A 154 -31.37 -54.96 -20.09
CA ALA A 154 -32.13 -55.52 -21.18
C ALA A 154 -31.80 -57.00 -21.32
N ILE A 155 -32.87 -57.81 -21.33
CA ILE A 155 -33.02 -59.23 -21.74
C ILE A 155 -32.31 -60.28 -20.87
#